data_AF-A0A1U6GMG8-F1
#
_entry.id   AF-A0A1U6GMG8-F1
#
_cell.length_a   1.000
_cell.length_b   1.000
_cell.length_c   1.000
_cell.angle_alpha   90.00
_cell.angle_beta   90.00
_cell.angle_gamma   90.00
#
_symmetry.space_group_name_H-M   'P 1'
#
loop_
_entity.id
_entity.type
_entity.pdbx_description
1 polymer ?
#
loop_
_entity_poly.entity_id
_entity_poly.type
_entity_poly.pdbx_seq_one_letter_code
_entity_poly.pdbx_strand_id
1 'polypeptide(L)' 'MSKNALEDSLYGWGDEVESNAIEFLIHSLRKKIGQDRIKNVRGLGWYISNA' A
#
# COMPACT_ATOMS: atom_id res chain seq x y z
N MET A 1 -1.10 3.01 8.09
CA MET A 1 -1.52 3.81 6.93
C MET A 1 -2.75 3.14 6.33
N SER A 2 -3.85 3.88 6.17
CA SER A 2 -5.09 3.37 5.60
C SER A 2 -5.02 3.27 4.07
N LYS A 3 -5.95 2.54 3.46
CA LYS A 3 -6.09 2.47 2.00
C LYS A 3 -6.37 3.86 1.42
N ASN A 4 -7.34 4.58 1.96
CA ASN A 4 -7.69 5.92 1.50
C ASN A 4 -6.49 6.89 1.59
N ALA A 5 -5.67 6.82 2.64
CA ALA A 5 -4.48 7.67 2.74
C ALA A 5 -3.43 7.36 1.65
N LEU A 6 -3.35 6.10 1.20
CA LEU A 6 -2.52 5.71 0.06
C LEU A 6 -3.11 6.20 -1.26
N GLU A 7 -4.44 6.10 -1.44
CA GLU A 7 -5.13 6.64 -2.62
C GLU A 7 -4.92 8.16 -2.70
N ASP A 8 -5.09 8.85 -1.57
CA ASP A 8 -4.87 10.28 -1.41
C ASP A 8 -3.45 10.72 -1.82
N SER A 9 -2.44 9.93 -1.45
CA SER A 9 -1.06 10.19 -1.84
C SER A 9 -0.76 9.87 -3.32
N LEU A 10 -1.60 9.05 -3.98
CA LEU A 10 -1.44 8.65 -5.38
C LEU A 10 -2.21 9.58 -6.34
N TYR A 11 -3.24 10.29 -5.88
CA TYR A 11 -4.07 11.22 -6.68
C TYR A 11 -3.32 12.39 -7.36
N GLY A 12 -2.00 12.50 -7.20
CA GLY A 12 -1.16 13.41 -8.00
C GLY A 12 -0.97 13.00 -9.46
N TRP A 13 -1.38 11.79 -9.86
CA TRP A 13 -1.24 11.27 -11.23
C TRP A 13 -2.61 10.95 -11.84
N GLY A 14 -3.35 12.01 -12.21
CA GLY A 14 -4.17 12.15 -13.42
C GLY A 14 -5.27 11.16 -13.83
N ASP A 15 -5.27 9.90 -13.39
CA ASP A 15 -6.20 8.86 -13.83
C ASP A 15 -6.84 8.15 -12.63
N GLU A 16 -8.06 7.66 -12.84
CA GLU A 16 -8.75 6.77 -11.91
C GLU A 16 -7.86 5.56 -11.63
N VAL A 17 -7.25 5.55 -10.46
CA VAL A 17 -6.49 4.41 -9.99
C VAL A 17 -7.48 3.25 -9.83
N GLU A 18 -7.30 2.19 -10.61
CA GLU A 18 -8.07 0.97 -10.45
C GLU A 18 -8.08 0.55 -8.98
N SER A 19 -9.23 0.08 -8.50
CA SER A 19 -9.46 -0.27 -7.09
C SER A 19 -8.45 -1.26 -6.48
N ASN A 20 -7.64 -1.92 -7.31
CA ASN A 20 -6.62 -2.91 -6.97
C ASN A 20 -5.16 -2.40 -7.03
N ALA A 21 -4.91 -1.15 -7.45
CA ALA A 21 -3.55 -0.67 -7.70
C ALA A 21 -2.71 -0.60 -6.43
N ILE A 22 -3.34 -0.30 -5.29
CA ILE A 22 -2.67 -0.31 -3.98
C ILE A 22 -2.21 -1.72 -3.63
N GLU A 23 -3.05 -2.71 -3.85
CA GLU A 23 -2.72 -4.11 -3.61
C GLU A 23 -1.53 -4.54 -4.48
N PHE A 24 -1.49 -4.10 -5.75
CA PHE A 24 -0.34 -4.33 -6.64
C PHE A 24 0.94 -3.61 -6.17
N LEU A 25 0.83 -2.35 -5.72
CA LEU A 25 1.95 -1.57 -5.18
C LEU A 25 2.52 -2.21 -3.91
N ILE A 26 1.66 -2.60 -2.97
CA ILE A 26 2.07 -3.29 -1.74
C ILE A 26 2.75 -4.61 -2.06
N HIS A 27 2.22 -5.39 -3.01
CA HIS A 27 2.85 -6.62 -3.47
C HIS A 27 4.25 -6.36 -4.05
N SER A 28 4.37 -5.37 -4.93
CA SER A 28 5.63 -4.99 -5.56
C SER A 28 6.67 -4.48 -4.54
N LEU A 29 6.23 -3.69 -3.56
CA LEU A 29 7.08 -3.19 -2.48
C LEU A 29 7.61 -4.33 -1.60
N ARG A 30 6.74 -5.24 -1.15
CA ARG A 30 7.14 -6.43 -0.38
C ARG A 30 8.18 -7.27 -1.11
N LYS A 31 8.08 -7.40 -2.44
CA LYS A 31 9.07 -8.10 -3.24
C LYS A 31 10.45 -7.41 -3.22
N LYS A 32 10.49 -6.08 -3.14
CA LYS A 32 11.72 -5.28 -3.11
C LYS A 32 12.36 -5.18 -1.72
N ILE A 33 11.56 -5.01 -0.67
CA ILE A 33 12.06 -4.70 0.68
C ILE A 33 11.93 -5.85 1.69
N GLY A 34 11.41 -6.99 1.25
CA GLY A 34 11.12 -8.15 2.10
C GLY A 34 9.63 -8.26 2.45
N GLN A 35 9.11 -9.48 2.42
CA GLN A 35 7.68 -9.77 2.59
C GLN A 35 7.17 -9.40 3.99
N ASP A 36 8.02 -9.52 5.01
CA ASP A 36 7.65 -9.31 6.41
C ASP A 36 7.67 -7.85 6.86
N ARG A 37 8.17 -6.95 6.00
CA ARG A 37 8.33 -5.52 6.32
C ARG A 37 7.04 -4.73 6.21
N ILE A 38 6.05 -5.19 5.45
CA ILE A 38 4.73 -4.58 5.36
C ILE A 38 3.69 -5.55 5.89
N LYS A 39 3.04 -5.23 7.01
CA LYS A 39 2.02 -6.07 7.66
C LYS A 39 0.62 -5.53 7.35
N ASN A 40 -0.31 -6.45 7.07
CA ASN A 40 -1.74 -6.12 6.96
C ASN A 40 -2.33 -5.98 8.37
N VAL A 41 -3.07 -4.91 8.60
CA VAL A 41 -3.85 -4.69 9.82
C VAL A 41 -5.32 -4.66 9.41
N ARG A 42 -6.07 -5.71 9.77
CA ARG A 42 -7.46 -5.89 9.36
C ARG A 42 -8.31 -4.68 9.77
N GLY A 43 -9.02 -4.09 8.81
CA GLY A 43 -9.85 -2.90 9.03
C GLY A 43 -9.09 -1.58 9.15
N LEU A 44 -7.75 -1.58 9.14
CA LEU A 44 -6.92 -0.39 9.35
C LEU A 44 -5.92 -0.11 8.21
N GLY A 45 -5.63 -1.10 7.37
CA GLY A 45 -4.71 -0.97 6.22
C GLY A 45 -3.37 -1.65 6.45
N TRP A 46 -2.26 -0.92 6.31
CA TRP A 46 -0.91 -1.47 6.37
C TRP A 46 -0.01 -0.76 7.40
N TYR A 47 0.95 -1.52 7.93
CA TYR A 47 1.99 -1.05 8.84
C TYR A 47 3.38 -1.46 8.33
N ILE A 48 4.35 -0.54 8.40
CA ILE A 48 5.75 -0.82 8.05
C ILE A 48 6.51 -1.14 9.34
N SER A 49 7.11 -2.32 9.39
CA SER A 49 7.95 -2.79 10.49
C SER A 49 9.41 -2.44 10.23
N ASN A 50 10.07 -1.81 11.20
CA ASN A 50 11.51 -1.51 11.14
C ASN A 50 12.42 -2.67 11.60
N ALA A 51 11.84 -3.84 11.91
CA ALA A 51 12.59 -5.04 12.32
C ALA A 51 13.59 -5.51 11.24
#